data_AF-A0A9X1DIH5-F1
#
_entry.id   AF-A0A9X1DIH5-F1
#
_cell.length_a   1.000
_cell.length_b   1.000
_cell.length_c   1.000
_cell.angle_alpha   90.00
_cell.angle_beta   90.00
_cell.angle_gamma   90.00
#
_symmetry.space_group_name_H-M   'P 1'
#
loop_
_entity.id
_entity.type
_entity.pdbx_description
1 polymer ?
#
loop_
_entity_poly.entity_id
_entity_poly.type
_entity_poly.pdbx_seq_one_letter_code
_entity_poly.pdbx_strand_id
1 'polypeptide(L)'
;MVNPKRGKPQKWSDEDLKQFALEIKYKQPNRKLTSLLLEKETGIGRNTWSRRMKEFIDQLNSPVHIPKLDESGIITIPSVEELFLKYGTNTIELKNEIAKLLNIISDLYTDAKQLQTLKESTHKMQLEMDQLKEKLSKTTDQKVHLETLYNQIVAESYFPHLYGRSEKLKQANVKAEIIPLPVQKTKTLELDTPFNIFQNELNLKSKQETNISELNKMFNLDIE
;
A
#
# COMPACT_ATOMS: atom_id res chain seq x y z
N MET A 1 -72.60 -2.23 26.16
CA MET A 1 -71.86 -3.50 26.20
C MET A 1 -70.69 -3.39 25.23
N VAL A 2 -69.46 -3.35 25.74
CA VAL A 2 -68.25 -3.26 24.90
C VAL A 2 -67.84 -4.68 24.52
N ASN A 3 -67.90 -5.02 23.23
CA ASN A 3 -67.45 -6.33 22.73
C ASN A 3 -65.94 -6.47 22.99
N PRO A 4 -65.47 -7.47 23.77
CA PRO A 4 -64.05 -7.73 23.90
C PRO A 4 -63.54 -8.20 22.53
N LYS A 5 -62.63 -7.42 21.93
CA LYS A 5 -61.97 -7.78 20.67
C LYS A 5 -61.35 -9.18 20.84
N ARG A 6 -61.82 -10.15 20.05
CA ARG A 6 -61.31 -11.53 20.04
C ARG A 6 -59.82 -11.52 19.67
N GLY A 7 -58.95 -11.93 20.59
CA GLY A 7 -57.51 -12.08 20.37
C GLY A 7 -56.72 -12.22 21.68
N LYS A 8 -55.54 -12.85 21.61
CA LYS A 8 -54.59 -12.90 22.74
C LYS A 8 -54.17 -11.46 23.09
N PRO A 9 -54.10 -11.08 24.38
CA PRO A 9 -53.71 -9.74 24.78
C PRO A 9 -52.33 -9.38 24.24
N GLN A 10 -52.19 -8.13 23.80
CA GLN A 10 -50.98 -7.60 23.19
C GLN A 10 -49.88 -7.48 24.25
N LYS A 11 -48.80 -8.25 24.08
CA LYS A 11 -47.69 -8.29 25.04
C LYS A 11 -46.71 -7.11 24.94
N TRP A 12 -46.65 -6.43 23.78
CA TRP A 12 -45.66 -5.37 23.50
C TRP A 12 -46.32 -4.14 22.85
N SER A 13 -45.94 -2.95 23.31
CA SER A 13 -46.33 -1.68 22.70
C SER A 13 -45.67 -1.50 21.32
N ASP A 14 -46.22 -0.64 20.46
CA ASP A 14 -45.56 -0.27 19.20
C ASP A 14 -44.27 0.51 19.46
N GLU A 15 -44.19 1.27 20.57
CA GLU A 15 -42.99 2.01 20.96
C GLU A 15 -41.84 1.08 21.36
N ASP A 16 -42.14 0.07 22.18
CA ASP A 16 -41.16 -0.97 22.57
C ASP A 16 -40.57 -1.64 21.33
N LEU A 17 -41.43 -1.98 20.36
CA LEU A 17 -41.00 -2.62 19.10
C LEU A 17 -40.09 -1.70 18.28
N LYS A 18 -40.38 -0.40 18.21
CA LYS A 18 -39.50 0.56 17.53
C LYS A 18 -38.13 0.65 18.19
N GLN A 19 -38.09 0.67 19.52
CA GLN A 19 -36.84 0.76 20.27
C GLN A 19 -35.96 -0.48 20.05
N PHE A 20 -36.53 -1.68 20.15
CA PHE A 20 -35.78 -2.92 19.87
C PHE A 20 -35.26 -2.98 18.43
N ALA A 21 -36.05 -2.52 17.44
CA ALA A 21 -35.62 -2.48 16.05
C ALA A 21 -34.44 -1.51 15.83
N LEU A 22 -34.43 -0.36 16.51
CA LEU A 22 -33.32 0.59 16.48
C LEU A 22 -32.06 0.00 17.13
N GLU A 23 -32.17 -0.59 18.31
CA GLU A 23 -31.03 -1.20 19.01
C GLU A 23 -30.34 -2.27 18.16
N ILE A 24 -31.11 -3.11 17.46
CA ILE A 24 -30.54 -4.15 16.59
C ILE A 24 -29.87 -3.54 15.36
N LYS A 25 -30.47 -2.49 14.77
CA LYS A 25 -29.85 -1.79 13.63
C LYS A 25 -28.52 -1.15 14.01
N TYR A 26 -28.41 -0.60 15.22
CA TYR A 26 -27.14 -0.06 15.75
C TYR A 26 -26.11 -1.15 16.03
N LYS A 27 -26.52 -2.30 16.57
CA LYS A 27 -25.62 -3.44 16.81
C LYS A 27 -25.10 -4.05 15.51
N GLN A 28 -25.88 -3.99 14.41
CA GLN A 28 -25.54 -4.61 13.13
C GLN A 28 -25.78 -3.64 11.96
N PRO A 29 -24.96 -2.58 11.80
CA PRO A 29 -25.22 -1.51 10.84
C PRO A 29 -25.26 -1.99 9.38
N ASN A 30 -24.42 -2.97 9.04
CA ASN A 30 -24.20 -3.46 7.67
C ASN A 30 -25.20 -4.52 7.22
N ARG A 31 -26.15 -4.93 8.07
CA ARG A 31 -27.21 -5.89 7.70
C ARG A 31 -28.54 -5.20 7.50
N LYS A 32 -29.29 -5.67 6.50
CA LYS A 32 -30.68 -5.30 6.31
C LYS A 32 -31.51 -5.86 7.46
N LEU A 33 -32.29 -5.01 8.11
CA LEU A 33 -33.18 -5.38 9.18
C LEU A 33 -34.34 -6.19 8.57
N THR A 34 -34.47 -7.45 8.93
CA THR A 34 -35.57 -8.31 8.46
C THR A 34 -36.37 -8.82 9.65
N SER A 35 -37.65 -9.12 9.45
CA SER A 35 -38.50 -9.65 10.54
C SER A 35 -38.00 -10.99 11.10
N LEU A 36 -37.23 -11.76 10.33
CA LEU A 36 -36.55 -12.98 10.78
C LEU A 36 -35.30 -12.68 11.62
N LEU A 37 -34.53 -11.64 11.26
CA LEU A 37 -33.40 -11.18 12.07
C LEU A 37 -33.89 -10.66 13.43
N LEU A 38 -34.95 -9.85 13.41
CA LEU A 38 -35.55 -9.31 14.63
C LEU A 38 -36.09 -10.41 15.53
N GLU A 39 -36.71 -11.46 14.98
CA GLU A 39 -37.16 -12.63 15.76
C GLU A 39 -35.99 -13.36 16.43
N LYS A 40 -34.88 -13.56 15.72
CA LYS A 40 -33.68 -14.21 16.28
C LYS A 40 -33.06 -13.42 17.42
N GLU A 41 -33.01 -12.10 17.31
CA GLU A 41 -32.35 -11.22 18.28
C GLU A 41 -33.27 -10.86 19.47
N THR A 42 -34.59 -10.73 19.25
CA THR A 42 -35.55 -10.31 20.30
C THR A 42 -36.41 -11.43 20.87
N GLY A 43 -36.49 -12.58 20.19
CA GLY A 43 -37.46 -13.63 20.51
C GLY A 43 -38.92 -13.25 20.20
N ILE A 44 -39.18 -12.07 19.63
CA ILE A 44 -40.52 -11.62 19.25
C ILE A 44 -40.88 -12.19 17.88
N GLY A 45 -42.03 -12.87 17.80
CA GLY A 45 -42.42 -13.61 16.60
C GLY A 45 -42.44 -12.76 15.32
N ARG A 46 -41.97 -13.34 14.21
CA ARG A 46 -41.88 -12.68 12.88
C ARG A 46 -43.17 -12.01 12.41
N ASN A 47 -44.33 -12.58 12.74
CA ASN A 47 -45.63 -12.05 12.36
C ASN A 47 -45.94 -10.70 13.04
N THR A 48 -45.47 -10.50 14.27
CA THR A 48 -45.64 -9.24 14.99
C THR A 48 -44.88 -8.13 14.27
N TRP A 49 -43.61 -8.38 13.93
CA TRP A 49 -42.78 -7.46 13.17
C TRP A 49 -43.34 -7.16 11.79
N SER A 50 -43.73 -8.20 11.05
CA SER A 50 -44.20 -8.06 9.67
C SER A 50 -45.57 -7.39 9.55
N ARG A 51 -46.44 -7.48 10.57
CA ARG A 51 -47.75 -6.83 10.55
C ARG A 51 -47.73 -5.42 11.12
N ARG A 52 -46.97 -5.18 12.19
CA ARG A 52 -47.03 -3.92 12.94
C ARG A 52 -45.92 -2.95 12.56
N MET A 53 -44.75 -3.46 12.18
CA MET A 53 -43.54 -2.66 12.00
C MET A 53 -42.97 -2.70 10.58
N LYS A 54 -43.74 -3.21 9.60
CA LYS A 54 -43.26 -3.35 8.22
C LYS A 54 -42.75 -2.02 7.64
N GLU A 55 -43.57 -0.98 7.71
CA GLU A 55 -43.23 0.34 7.18
C GLU A 55 -42.01 0.93 7.90
N PHE A 56 -41.93 0.77 9.21
CA PHE A 56 -40.80 1.26 10.01
C PHE A 56 -39.50 0.52 9.68
N ILE A 57 -39.56 -0.80 9.52
CA ILE A 57 -38.41 -1.62 9.10
C ILE A 57 -37.98 -1.25 7.68
N ASP A 58 -38.92 -1.03 6.76
CA ASP A 58 -38.61 -0.61 5.39
C ASP A 58 -37.96 0.78 5.36
N GLN A 59 -38.41 1.71 6.20
CA GLN A 59 -37.77 3.01 6.39
C GLN A 59 -36.35 2.89 6.97
N LEU A 60 -36.13 2.03 7.97
CA LEU A 60 -34.80 1.79 8.54
C LEU A 60 -33.84 1.12 7.56
N ASN A 61 -34.37 0.42 6.56
CA ASN A 61 -33.61 -0.21 5.49
C ASN A 61 -33.43 0.67 4.26
N SER A 62 -34.15 1.79 4.16
CA SER A 62 -34.05 2.67 3.01
C SER A 62 -32.65 3.30 2.95
N PRO A 63 -32.02 3.37 1.76
CA PRO A 63 -30.73 4.01 1.62
C PRO A 63 -30.87 5.50 1.98
N VAL A 64 -30.06 5.96 2.92
CA VAL A 64 -30.00 7.39 3.25
C VAL A 64 -29.51 8.13 2.01
N HIS A 65 -30.34 9.00 1.44
CA HIS A 65 -29.99 9.75 0.24
C HIS A 65 -29.04 10.88 0.65
N ILE A 66 -27.79 10.80 0.22
CA ILE A 66 -26.76 11.81 0.44
C ILE A 66 -26.88 12.86 -0.68
N PRO A 67 -27.28 14.11 -0.41
CA PRO A 67 -27.08 15.18 -1.38
C PRO A 67 -25.59 15.49 -1.46
N LYS A 68 -25.10 15.73 -2.68
CA LYS A 68 -23.71 16.12 -2.93
C LYS A 68 -23.41 17.47 -2.28
N LEU A 69 -22.19 17.63 -1.78
CA LEU A 69 -21.64 18.89 -1.26
C LEU A 69 -21.73 20.01 -2.31
N ASP A 70 -21.98 21.24 -1.84
CA ASP A 70 -21.94 22.46 -2.65
C ASP A 70 -20.52 22.76 -3.16
N GLU A 71 -20.43 23.47 -4.29
CA GLU A 71 -19.20 23.73 -5.08
C GLU A 71 -18.05 24.40 -4.30
N SER A 72 -18.34 25.04 -3.16
CA SER A 72 -17.34 25.72 -2.32
C SER A 72 -16.59 24.80 -1.35
N GLY A 73 -16.98 23.53 -1.20
CA GLY A 73 -16.31 22.56 -0.31
C GLY A 73 -16.39 22.88 1.19
N ILE A 74 -17.08 23.96 1.58
CA ILE A 74 -17.29 24.35 2.98
C ILE A 74 -18.58 23.69 3.46
N ILE A 75 -18.45 22.80 4.43
CA ILE A 75 -19.60 22.19 5.11
C ILE A 75 -20.07 23.14 6.21
N THR A 76 -21.23 23.77 6.01
CA THR A 76 -21.91 24.53 7.06
C THR A 76 -22.80 23.57 7.85
N ILE A 77 -22.41 23.26 9.09
CA ILE A 77 -23.20 22.44 10.00
C ILE A 77 -24.19 23.36 10.72
N PRO A 78 -25.51 23.28 10.45
CA PRO A 78 -26.50 24.09 11.16
C PRO A 78 -26.53 23.74 12.64
N SER A 79 -26.84 24.73 13.48
CA SER A 79 -27.03 24.49 14.92
C SER A 79 -28.27 23.63 15.17
N VAL A 80 -28.32 22.96 16.31
CA VAL A 80 -29.49 22.17 16.71
C VAL A 80 -30.74 23.06 16.80
N GLU A 81 -30.62 24.27 17.36
CA GLU A 81 -31.72 25.23 17.43
C GLU A 81 -32.17 25.69 16.03
N GLU A 82 -31.25 25.91 15.09
CA GLU A 82 -31.58 26.26 13.71
C GLU A 82 -32.32 25.13 12.97
N LEU A 83 -31.92 23.88 13.21
CA LEU A 83 -32.61 22.70 12.65
C LEU A 83 -34.05 22.62 13.14
N PHE A 84 -34.28 22.78 14.44
CA PHE A 84 -35.63 22.75 15.01
C PHE A 84 -36.46 23.98 14.62
N LEU A 85 -35.86 25.16 14.49
CA LEU A 85 -36.55 26.37 14.02
C LEU A 85 -37.00 26.27 12.56
N LYS A 86 -36.17 25.71 11.67
CA LYS A 86 -36.51 25.58 10.24
C LYS A 86 -37.39 24.38 9.92
N TYR A 87 -37.11 23.23 10.54
CA TYR A 87 -37.71 21.95 10.13
C TYR A 87 -38.51 21.27 11.25
N GLY A 88 -38.59 21.84 12.45
CA GLY A 88 -39.27 21.23 13.60
C GLY A 88 -40.77 20.96 13.39
N THR A 89 -41.42 21.71 12.51
CA THR A 89 -42.82 21.50 12.12
C THR A 89 -43.00 20.34 11.14
N ASN A 90 -41.96 19.98 10.38
CA ASN A 90 -41.97 18.88 9.41
C ASN A 90 -40.98 17.78 9.81
N THR A 91 -41.49 16.79 10.53
CA THR A 91 -40.71 15.67 11.07
C THR A 91 -39.96 14.87 9.99
N ILE A 92 -40.43 14.86 8.75
CA ILE A 92 -39.78 14.16 7.63
C ILE A 92 -38.54 14.94 7.17
N GLU A 93 -38.66 16.25 7.00
CA GLU A 93 -37.54 17.11 6.61
C GLU A 93 -36.48 17.19 7.70
N LEU A 94 -36.89 17.29 8.96
CA LEU A 94 -35.98 17.26 10.10
C LEU A 94 -35.17 15.95 10.14
N LYS A 95 -35.84 14.81 9.94
CA LYS A 95 -35.17 13.50 9.87
C LYS A 95 -34.15 13.47 8.74
N ASN A 96 -34.49 14.02 7.58
CA ASN A 96 -33.58 14.04 6.42
C ASN A 96 -32.36 14.92 6.68
N GLU A 97 -32.52 16.10 7.28
CA GLU A 97 -31.39 16.96 7.63
C GLU A 97 -30.47 16.33 8.70
N ILE A 98 -31.05 15.69 9.73
CA ILE A 98 -30.27 14.95 10.72
C ILE A 98 -29.50 13.79 10.06
N ALA A 99 -30.11 13.10 9.09
CA ALA A 99 -29.44 12.02 8.37
C ALA A 99 -28.26 12.53 7.50
N LYS A 100 -28.39 13.70 6.88
CA LYS A 100 -27.28 14.36 6.17
C LYS A 100 -26.12 14.67 7.11
N LEU A 101 -26.42 15.21 8.28
CA LEU A 101 -25.41 15.52 9.30
C LEU A 101 -24.67 14.27 9.79
N LEU A 102 -25.40 13.18 10.04
CA LEU A 102 -24.80 11.91 10.42
C LEU A 102 -23.85 11.37 9.36
N ASN A 103 -24.19 11.51 8.07
CA ASN A 103 -23.31 11.09 6.98
C ASN A 103 -22.04 11.95 6.94
N ILE A 104 -22.18 13.28 7.04
CA ILE A 104 -21.03 14.19 7.13
C ILE A 104 -20.09 13.81 8.28
N ILE A 105 -20.64 13.51 9.45
CA ILE A 105 -19.85 13.11 10.63
C ILE A 105 -19.15 11.77 10.37
N SER A 106 -19.83 10.82 9.73
CA SER A 106 -19.25 9.53 9.35
C SER A 106 -18.11 9.70 8.36
N ASP A 107 -18.30 10.51 7.32
CA ASP A 107 -17.29 10.78 6.30
C ASP A 107 -16.06 11.47 6.91
N LEU A 108 -16.27 12.49 7.74
CA LEU A 108 -15.19 13.17 8.48
C LEU A 108 -14.42 12.22 9.40
N TYR A 109 -15.12 11.28 10.06
CA TYR A 109 -14.47 10.27 10.89
C TYR A 109 -13.62 9.30 10.06
N THR A 110 -14.12 8.86 8.90
CA THR A 110 -13.35 8.01 7.99
C THR A 110 -12.13 8.71 7.44
N ASP A 111 -12.26 9.97 7.04
CA ASP A 111 -11.17 10.78 6.51
C ASP A 111 -10.11 11.04 7.58
N ALA A 112 -10.52 11.38 8.81
CA ALA A 112 -9.61 11.54 9.94
C ALA A 112 -8.81 10.26 10.22
N LYS A 113 -9.47 9.10 10.16
CA LYS A 113 -8.79 7.80 10.33
C LYS A 113 -7.80 7.53 9.20
N GLN A 114 -8.15 7.82 7.95
CA GLN A 114 -7.23 7.68 6.81
C GLN A 114 -6.02 8.61 6.95
N LEU A 115 -6.25 9.88 7.31
CA LEU A 115 -5.18 10.85 7.57
C LEU A 115 -4.24 10.39 8.67
N GLN A 116 -4.77 9.77 9.73
CA GLN A 116 -3.94 9.20 10.79
C GLN A 116 -3.05 8.07 10.28
N THR A 117 -3.59 7.13 9.49
CA THR A 117 -2.77 6.06 8.89
C THR A 117 -1.71 6.61 7.93
N LEU A 118 -2.05 7.65 7.16
CA LEU A 118 -1.12 8.31 6.25
C LEU A 118 -0.01 9.05 7.02
N LYS A 119 -0.34 9.69 8.15
CA LYS A 119 0.62 10.32 9.05
C LYS A 119 1.61 9.31 9.65
N GLU A 120 1.13 8.14 10.06
CA GLU A 120 1.99 7.06 10.55
C GLU A 120 2.91 6.51 9.46
N SER A 121 2.38 6.33 8.24
CA SER A 121 3.13 5.87 7.08
C SER A 121 4.21 6.87 6.65
N THR A 122 3.87 8.15 6.59
CA THR A 122 4.82 9.23 6.24
C THR A 122 5.94 9.36 7.26
N HIS A 123 5.65 9.22 8.56
CA HIS A 123 6.68 9.19 9.60
C HIS A 123 7.63 7.99 9.43
N LYS A 124 7.12 6.80 9.11
CA LYS A 124 7.96 5.62 8.82
C LYS A 124 8.85 5.86 7.60
N MET A 125 8.28 6.39 6.52
CA MET A 125 9.03 6.71 5.30
C MET A 125 10.12 7.76 5.56
N GLN A 126 9.85 8.79 6.37
CA GLN A 126 10.86 9.78 6.76
C GLN A 126 12.04 9.13 7.49
N LEU A 127 11.75 8.24 8.46
CA LEU A 127 12.77 7.53 9.21
C LEU A 127 13.63 6.62 8.31
N GLU A 128 13.00 5.90 7.38
CA GLU A 128 13.72 5.10 6.37
C GLU A 128 14.57 5.98 5.45
N MET A 129 14.05 7.15 5.05
CA MET A 129 14.77 8.07 4.18
C MET A 129 16.03 8.63 4.85
N ASP A 130 15.94 8.95 6.14
CA ASP A 130 17.08 9.43 6.92
C ASP A 130 18.15 8.33 7.10
N GLN A 131 17.74 7.08 7.36
CA GLN A 131 18.65 5.94 7.40
C GLN A 131 19.34 5.69 6.05
N LEU A 132 18.61 5.82 4.94
CA LEU A 132 19.17 5.67 3.60
C LEU A 132 20.16 6.80 3.27
N LYS A 133 19.85 8.04 3.64
CA LYS A 133 20.80 9.17 3.50
C LYS A 133 22.08 8.94 4.28
N GLU A 134 21.98 8.45 5.52
CA GLU A 134 23.16 8.14 6.33
C GLU A 134 24.01 7.04 5.67
N LYS A 135 23.39 5.95 5.22
CA LYS A 135 24.10 4.88 4.49
C LYS A 135 24.77 5.41 3.22
N LEU A 136 24.07 6.23 2.43
CA LEU A 136 24.58 6.81 1.20
C LEU A 136 25.80 7.70 1.47
N SER A 137 25.76 8.52 2.53
CA SER A 137 26.90 9.34 2.93
C SER A 137 28.14 8.49 3.24
N LYS A 138 27.99 7.45 4.07
CA LYS A 138 29.09 6.52 4.42
C LYS A 138 29.65 5.81 3.20
N THR A 139 28.81 5.33 2.30
CA THR A 139 29.25 4.67 1.06
C THR A 139 29.97 5.65 0.13
N THR A 140 29.52 6.90 0.07
CA THR A 140 30.17 7.94 -0.75
C THR A 140 31.54 8.27 -0.20
N ASP A 141 31.67 8.44 1.12
CA ASP A 141 32.96 8.67 1.78
C ASP A 141 33.93 7.50 1.56
N GLN A 142 33.43 6.26 1.67
CA GLN A 142 34.21 5.05 1.37
C GLN A 142 34.68 5.01 -0.08
N LYS A 143 33.80 5.34 -1.04
CA LYS A 143 34.15 5.40 -2.46
C LYS A 143 35.27 6.41 -2.71
N VAL A 144 35.13 7.63 -2.19
CA VAL A 144 36.14 8.70 -2.33
C VAL A 144 37.46 8.27 -1.71
N HIS A 145 37.42 7.64 -0.54
CA HIS A 145 38.62 7.13 0.12
C HIS A 145 39.33 6.06 -0.73
N LEU A 146 38.59 5.08 -1.25
CA LEU A 146 39.15 4.02 -2.10
C LEU A 146 39.69 4.57 -3.43
N GLU A 147 38.98 5.52 -4.05
CA GLU A 147 39.43 6.19 -5.26
C GLU A 147 40.73 6.97 -5.02
N THR A 148 40.84 7.65 -3.88
CA THR A 148 42.06 8.35 -3.47
C THR A 148 43.22 7.37 -3.26
N LEU A 149 42.98 6.27 -2.54
CA LEU A 149 44.00 5.23 -2.32
C LEU A 149 44.46 4.61 -3.63
N TYR A 150 43.52 4.28 -4.52
CA TYR A 150 43.81 3.73 -5.84
C TYR A 150 44.69 4.69 -6.66
N ASN A 151 44.26 5.94 -6.80
CA ASN A 151 45.00 6.96 -7.55
C ASN A 151 46.39 7.21 -6.95
N GLN A 152 46.51 7.17 -5.62
CA GLN A 152 47.79 7.31 -4.94
C GLN A 152 48.72 6.12 -5.24
N ILE A 153 48.24 4.88 -5.13
CA ILE A 153 49.02 3.68 -5.47
C ILE A 153 49.46 3.71 -6.92
N VAL A 154 48.57 4.09 -7.84
CA VAL A 154 48.89 4.19 -9.27
C VAL A 154 49.97 5.24 -9.50
N ALA A 155 49.81 6.46 -8.98
CA ALA A 155 50.80 7.53 -9.12
C ALA A 155 52.17 7.12 -8.54
N GLU A 156 52.18 6.55 -7.34
CA GLU A 156 53.41 6.06 -6.71
C GLU A 156 54.03 4.90 -7.52
N SER A 157 53.20 4.09 -8.19
CA SER A 157 53.66 3.03 -9.10
C SER A 157 54.34 3.54 -10.37
N TYR A 158 53.81 4.60 -10.97
CA TYR A 158 54.44 5.27 -12.11
C TYR A 158 55.75 5.99 -11.73
N PHE A 159 56.03 6.22 -10.45
CA PHE A 159 57.30 6.79 -9.96
C PHE A 159 58.08 5.79 -9.06
N PRO A 160 58.68 4.73 -9.64
CA PRO A 160 59.43 3.68 -8.93
C PRO A 160 60.47 4.20 -7.91
N HIS A 161 61.09 5.34 -8.22
CA HIS A 161 62.14 5.96 -7.41
C HIS A 161 61.63 6.59 -6.09
N LEU A 162 60.31 6.73 -5.91
CA LEU A 162 59.69 7.29 -4.70
C LEU A 162 59.16 6.22 -3.72
N TYR A 163 59.08 4.94 -4.13
CA TYR A 163 58.52 3.84 -3.33
C TYR A 163 59.15 3.66 -1.94
N GLY A 164 60.46 3.86 -1.81
CA GLY A 164 61.18 3.69 -0.54
C GLY A 164 60.92 4.80 0.49
N ARG A 165 60.32 5.92 0.07
CA ARG A 165 60.10 7.10 0.92
C ARG A 165 58.67 7.26 1.42
N SER A 166 57.70 6.53 0.87
CA SER A 166 56.32 6.60 1.37
C SER A 166 56.10 5.55 2.47
N GLU A 167 55.78 6.02 3.68
CA GLU A 167 55.48 5.15 4.82
C GLU A 167 54.20 4.32 4.59
N LYS A 168 53.29 4.78 3.73
CA LYS A 168 52.01 4.15 3.44
C LYS A 168 52.12 2.90 2.55
N LEU A 169 53.03 2.87 1.56
CA LEU A 169 53.25 1.66 0.73
C LEU A 169 53.92 0.54 1.51
N LYS A 170 54.80 0.90 2.46
CA LYS A 170 55.38 -0.06 3.41
C LYS A 170 54.29 -0.73 4.25
N GLN A 171 53.31 0.06 4.72
CA GLN A 171 52.15 -0.45 5.47
C GLN A 171 51.21 -1.30 4.59
N ALA A 172 51.04 -0.96 3.32
CA ALA A 172 50.23 -1.72 2.36
C ALA A 172 50.94 -2.95 1.77
N ASN A 173 52.20 -3.22 2.17
CA ASN A 173 53.02 -4.35 1.73
C ASN A 173 53.17 -4.48 0.20
N VAL A 174 53.15 -3.34 -0.51
CA VAL A 174 53.34 -3.29 -1.97
C VAL A 174 54.84 -3.36 -2.27
N LYS A 175 55.29 -4.48 -2.85
CA LYS A 175 56.70 -4.66 -3.24
C LYS A 175 56.97 -3.97 -4.58
N ALA A 176 58.03 -3.17 -4.65
CA ALA A 176 58.52 -2.55 -5.89
C ALA A 176 59.16 -3.55 -6.88
N GLU A 177 58.86 -4.84 -6.77
CA GLU A 177 59.39 -5.87 -7.66
C GLU A 177 58.85 -5.60 -9.07
N ILE A 178 59.63 -4.83 -9.85
CA ILE A 178 59.56 -4.84 -11.30
C ILE A 178 59.69 -6.31 -11.67
N ILE A 179 58.61 -6.95 -12.11
CA ILE A 179 58.69 -8.27 -12.72
C ILE A 179 59.67 -8.10 -13.88
N PRO A 180 60.89 -8.68 -13.84
CA PRO A 180 61.76 -8.61 -14.98
C PRO A 180 61.10 -9.48 -16.05
N LEU A 181 60.39 -8.86 -16.98
CA LEU A 181 59.96 -9.55 -18.17
C LEU A 181 61.24 -10.05 -18.84
N PRO A 182 61.44 -11.37 -18.98
CA PRO A 182 62.63 -11.87 -19.64
C PRO A 182 62.65 -11.26 -21.03
N VAL A 183 63.77 -10.62 -21.39
CA VAL A 183 64.01 -10.13 -22.75
C VAL A 183 64.01 -11.35 -23.66
N GLN A 184 62.85 -11.68 -24.21
CA GLN A 184 62.75 -12.67 -25.26
C GLN A 184 63.45 -12.07 -26.47
N LYS A 185 64.69 -12.51 -26.72
CA LYS A 185 65.33 -12.31 -28.02
C LYS A 185 64.36 -12.87 -29.05
N THR A 186 63.74 -11.99 -29.81
CA THR A 186 62.81 -12.32 -30.89
C THR A 186 63.53 -13.25 -31.87
N LYS A 187 63.28 -14.55 -31.75
CA LYS A 187 63.18 -15.37 -32.95
C LYS A 187 61.86 -14.90 -33.55
N THR A 188 61.93 -14.13 -34.63
CA THR A 188 60.77 -13.74 -35.41
C THR A 188 60.06 -15.03 -35.85
N LEU A 189 59.07 -15.45 -35.08
CA LEU A 189 58.01 -16.29 -35.62
C LEU A 189 57.30 -15.39 -36.63
N GLU A 190 57.31 -15.81 -37.89
CA GLU A 190 56.47 -15.23 -38.92
C GLU A 190 55.04 -15.11 -38.34
N LEU A 191 54.48 -13.91 -38.40
CA LEU A 191 53.09 -13.69 -38.05
C LEU A 191 52.25 -14.42 -39.11
N ASP A 192 51.93 -15.68 -38.85
CA ASP A 192 50.71 -16.25 -39.41
C ASP A 192 49.55 -15.38 -38.88
N THR A 193 48.98 -14.67 -39.85
CA THR A 193 48.07 -13.54 -39.73
C THR A 193 46.96 -13.67 -38.67
N PRO A 194 46.48 -12.54 -38.10
CA PRO A 194 45.40 -12.50 -37.11
C PRO A 194 44.03 -13.01 -37.61
N PHE A 195 43.95 -13.58 -38.81
CA PHE A 195 42.72 -14.10 -39.41
C PHE A 195 42.29 -15.46 -38.83
N ASN A 196 43.24 -16.28 -38.34
CA ASN A 196 42.92 -17.64 -37.85
C ASN A 196 42.35 -17.67 -36.42
N ILE A 197 42.60 -16.64 -35.61
CA ILE A 197 42.05 -16.57 -34.24
C ILE A 197 40.56 -16.19 -34.28
N PHE A 198 40.16 -15.29 -35.19
CA PHE A 198 38.75 -14.93 -35.38
C PHE A 198 37.88 -16.08 -35.92
N GLN A 199 38.44 -17.00 -36.71
CA GLN A 199 37.71 -18.17 -37.22
C GLN A 199 37.41 -19.21 -36.12
N ASN A 200 38.25 -19.31 -35.09
CA ASN A 200 38.01 -20.21 -33.97
C ASN A 200 36.93 -19.67 -33.01
N GLU A 201 36.80 -18.36 -32.83
CA GLU A 201 35.72 -17.78 -32.02
C GLU A 201 34.35 -17.87 -32.71
N LEU A 202 34.29 -17.76 -34.04
CA LEU A 202 33.06 -17.97 -34.81
C LEU A 202 32.58 -19.44 -34.74
N ASN A 203 33.51 -20.40 -34.75
CA ASN A 203 33.19 -21.82 -34.59
C ASN A 203 32.83 -22.22 -33.14
N LEU A 204 33.21 -21.43 -32.12
CA LEU A 204 32.75 -21.64 -30.74
C LEU A 204 31.32 -21.11 -30.52
N LYS A 205 30.96 -19.98 -31.13
CA LYS A 205 29.59 -19.43 -31.05
C LYS A 205 28.56 -20.33 -31.75
N SER A 206 28.88 -20.89 -32.91
CA SER A 206 27.99 -21.83 -33.61
C SER A 206 27.72 -23.11 -32.82
N LYS A 207 28.66 -23.53 -31.95
CA LYS A 207 28.53 -24.71 -31.08
C LYS A 207 27.74 -24.44 -29.79
N GLN A 208 27.63 -23.17 -29.38
CA GLN A 208 26.79 -22.77 -28.24
C GLN A 208 25.32 -22.59 -28.67
N GLU A 209 25.06 -22.10 -29.88
CA GLU A 209 23.69 -21.97 -30.42
C GLU A 209 23.01 -23.34 -30.62
N THR A 210 23.76 -24.38 -31.00
CA THR A 210 23.23 -25.76 -31.08
C THR A 210 22.81 -26.31 -29.72
N ASN A 211 23.57 -26.02 -28.66
CA ASN A 211 23.24 -26.45 -27.29
C ASN A 211 22.00 -25.74 -26.71
N ILE A 212 21.76 -24.48 -27.08
CA ILE A 212 20.58 -23.72 -26.64
C ILE A 212 19.32 -24.20 -27.38
N SER A 213 19.44 -24.50 -28.69
CA SER A 213 18.35 -25.10 -29.48
C SER A 213 17.94 -26.49 -28.95
N GLU A 214 18.90 -27.32 -28.54
CA GLU A 214 18.63 -28.64 -27.95
C GLU A 214 18.00 -28.53 -26.56
N LEU A 215 18.44 -27.58 -25.72
CA LEU A 215 17.82 -27.29 -24.43
C LEU A 215 16.37 -26.79 -24.58
N ASN A 216 16.09 -25.89 -25.52
CA ASN A 216 14.73 -25.38 -25.74
C ASN A 216 13.76 -26.48 -26.22
N LYS A 217 14.24 -27.44 -27.04
CA LYS A 217 13.48 -28.64 -27.41
C LYS A 217 13.23 -29.59 -26.23
N MET A 218 14.14 -29.68 -25.26
CA MET A 218 13.94 -30.50 -24.05
C MET A 218 12.91 -29.91 -23.08
N PHE A 219 12.68 -28.60 -23.12
CA PHE A 219 11.76 -27.90 -22.22
C PHE A 219 10.44 -27.47 -22.87
N ASN A 220 10.16 -27.86 -24.12
CA ASN A 220 8.96 -27.44 -24.89
C ASN A 220 8.68 -25.93 -24.79
N LEU A 221 9.73 -25.11 -24.83
CA LEU A 221 9.58 -23.66 -24.88
C LEU A 221 9.61 -23.25 -26.35
N ASP A 222 8.48 -23.43 -27.04
CA ASP A 222 8.26 -22.81 -28.34
C ASP A 222 8.13 -21.29 -28.11
N ILE A 223 9.08 -20.53 -28.64
CA ILE A 223 9.05 -19.07 -28.66
C ILE A 223 8.54 -18.68 -30.06
N GLU A 224 7.38 -18.00 -30.12
CA GLU A 224 6.80 -17.37 -31.32
C GLU A 224 7.73 -16.33 -31.97
#